data_AF-A0A1C2EB18-F1
#
_entry.id   AF-A0A1C2EB18-F1
#
_cell.length_a   1.000
_cell.length_b   1.000
_cell.length_c   1.000
_cell.angle_alpha   90.00
_cell.angle_beta   90.00
_cell.angle_gamma   90.00
#
_symmetry.space_group_name_H-M   'P 1'
#
loop_
_entity.id
_entity.type
_entity.pdbx_description
1 polymer ?
#
loop_
_entity_poly.entity_id
_entity_poly.type
_entity_poly.pdbx_seq_one_letter_code
_entity_poly.pdbx_strand_id
1 'polypeptide(L)' 'MMNRFEGPGGREARIRYLDGDFQVTSPGAFVRCAVTGENITLDELKYWSVARQEPYINAAASLRREIEANPDLRKR' A
#
# COMPACT_ATOMS: atom_id res chain seq x y z
N MET A 1 8.73 29.26 -16.78
CA MET A 1 9.21 27.86 -16.65
C MET A 1 8.91 27.40 -15.23
N MET A 2 7.71 26.87 -14.94
CA MET A 2 7.42 26.23 -13.65
C MET A 2 6.44 25.06 -13.89
N ASN A 3 6.77 23.93 -13.27
CA ASN A 3 6.27 22.59 -13.56
C ASN A 3 4.76 22.43 -13.30
N ARG A 4 4.03 22.15 -14.38
CA ARG A 4 2.60 21.81 -14.46
C ARG A 4 2.34 20.35 -14.05
N PHE A 5 2.61 19.98 -12.80
CA PHE A 5 2.27 18.64 -12.28
C PHE A 5 1.22 18.65 -11.16
N GLU A 6 0.53 19.77 -10.94
CA GLU A 6 -0.68 19.80 -10.13
C GLU A 6 -1.91 19.51 -11.00
N GLY A 7 -2.31 18.25 -11.00
CA GLY A 7 -3.69 17.84 -11.21
C GLY A 7 -4.02 16.76 -10.17
N PRO A 8 -5.27 16.69 -9.65
CA PRO A 8 -5.70 15.70 -8.64
C PRO A 8 -5.80 14.25 -9.19
N GLY A 9 -4.98 13.91 -10.19
CA GLY A 9 -4.81 12.59 -10.78
C GLY A 9 -3.37 12.12 -10.61
N GLY A 10 -2.82 12.33 -9.40
CA GLY A 10 -1.46 11.90 -9.06
C GLY A 10 -1.31 10.41 -9.37
N ARG A 11 -0.26 10.06 -10.11
CA ARG A 11 -0.11 8.70 -10.66
C ARG A 11 0.05 7.69 -9.53
N GLU A 12 -0.26 6.42 -9.81
CA GLU A 12 0.04 5.34 -8.88
C GLU A 12 1.57 5.22 -8.73
N ALA A 13 2.04 5.41 -7.50
CA ALA A 13 3.43 5.21 -7.15
C ALA A 13 3.74 3.72 -7.18
N ARG A 14 4.89 3.37 -7.75
CA ARG A 14 5.38 2.00 -7.67
C ARG A 14 6.36 1.92 -6.52
N ILE A 15 5.99 1.21 -5.47
CA ILE A 15 6.77 1.10 -4.24
C ILE A 15 7.20 -0.34 -4.04
N ARG A 16 8.46 -0.51 -3.62
CA ARG A 16 9.01 -1.76 -3.09
C ARG A 16 8.96 -1.68 -1.58
N TYR A 17 8.19 -2.56 -0.97
CA TYR A 17 7.99 -2.58 0.47
C TYR A 17 9.13 -3.34 1.14
N LEU A 18 9.73 -2.77 2.18
CA LEU A 18 10.81 -3.37 2.96
C LEU A 18 10.35 -3.56 4.41
N ASP A 19 11.15 -4.28 5.18
CA ASP A 19 10.92 -4.48 6.62
C ASP A 19 11.23 -3.17 7.36
N GLY A 20 10.18 -2.38 7.63
CA GLY A 20 10.27 -1.11 8.33
C GLY A 20 10.52 0.13 7.46
N ASP A 21 10.72 -0.01 6.15
CA ASP A 21 10.87 1.10 5.21
C ASP A 21 10.21 0.75 3.85
N PHE A 22 10.12 1.71 2.94
CA PHE A 22 9.71 1.43 1.58
C PHE A 22 10.47 2.28 0.56
N GLN A 23 10.82 1.65 -0.56
CA GLN A 23 11.55 2.31 -1.62
C GLN A 23 10.63 2.65 -2.79
N VAL A 24 10.52 3.94 -3.11
CA VAL A 24 9.76 4.41 -4.28
C VAL A 24 10.56 4.10 -5.55
N THR A 25 10.07 3.12 -6.32
CA THR A 25 10.63 2.71 -7.62
C THR A 25 10.13 3.60 -8.75
N SER A 26 8.90 4.12 -8.64
CA SER A 26 8.36 5.09 -9.59
C SER A 26 7.58 6.18 -8.87
N PRO A 27 7.85 7.46 -9.19
CA PRO A 27 7.21 8.58 -8.52
C PRO A 27 5.70 8.58 -8.80
N GLY A 28 4.92 8.76 -7.73
CA GLY A 28 3.47 8.85 -7.76
C GLY A 28 2.95 9.44 -6.45
N ALA A 29 1.64 9.66 -6.37
CA ALA A 29 1.01 10.33 -5.23
C ALA A 29 0.31 9.34 -4.27
N PHE A 30 -0.10 8.18 -4.78
CA PHE A 30 -0.81 7.17 -4.01
C PHE A 30 -0.42 5.77 -4.46
N VAL A 31 -0.69 4.76 -3.64
CA VAL A 31 -0.70 3.34 -4.00
C VAL A 31 -2.13 2.80 -3.88
N ARG A 32 -2.45 1.65 -4.48
CA ARG A 32 -3.76 1.02 -4.31
C ARG A 32 -3.72 -0.11 -3.30
N CYS A 33 -4.67 -0.09 -2.37
CA CYS A 33 -4.89 -1.16 -1.41
C CYS A 33 -5.11 -2.50 -2.14
N ALA A 34 -4.32 -3.52 -1.81
CA ALA A 34 -4.45 -4.83 -2.44
C ALA A 34 -5.75 -5.57 -2.05
N VAL A 35 -6.41 -5.14 -0.96
CA VAL A 35 -7.61 -5.80 -0.42
C VAL A 35 -8.89 -5.07 -0.86
N THR A 36 -8.93 -3.74 -0.71
CA THR A 36 -10.12 -2.93 -1.02
C THR A 36 -10.05 -2.27 -2.40
N GLY A 37 -8.87 -2.14 -3.00
CA GLY A 37 -8.66 -1.41 -4.25
C GLY A 37 -8.66 0.12 -4.10
N GLU A 38 -8.84 0.65 -2.89
CA GLU A 38 -8.85 2.09 -2.63
C GLU A 38 -7.47 2.74 -2.77
N ASN A 39 -7.47 4.03 -3.08
CA ASN A 39 -6.26 4.84 -3.17
C ASN A 39 -5.76 5.21 -1.77
N ILE A 40 -4.51 4.86 -1.47
CA ILE A 40 -3.81 5.16 -0.23
C ILE A 40 -2.72 6.18 -0.56
N THR A 41 -2.81 7.38 -0.01
CA THR A 41 -1.75 8.37 -0.19
C THR A 41 -0.44 7.87 0.43
N LEU A 42 0.70 8.31 -0.08
CA LEU A 42 2.00 7.86 0.47
C LEU A 42 2.21 8.27 1.94
N ASP A 43 1.58 9.36 2.37
CA ASP A 43 1.60 9.84 3.76
C ASP A 43 0.76 8.93 4.69
N GLU A 44 -0.35 8.39 4.20
CA GLU A 44 -1.23 7.50 4.95
C GLU A 44 -0.83 6.03 4.87
N LEU A 45 0.17 5.69 4.03
CA LEU A 45 0.68 4.34 3.87
C LEU A 45 1.45 3.88 5.12
N LYS A 46 0.70 3.35 6.09
CA LYS A 46 1.22 2.83 7.36
C LYS A 46 1.21 1.31 7.47
N TYR A 47 0.45 0.64 6.61
CA TYR A 47 0.25 -0.80 6.65
C TYR A 47 0.61 -1.40 5.30
N TRP A 48 1.57 -2.32 5.30
CA TRP A 48 1.98 -3.07 4.12
C TRP A 48 2.54 -4.44 4.49
N SER A 49 2.51 -5.38 3.55
CA SER A 49 3.15 -6.69 3.68
C SER A 49 4.39 -6.77 2.81
N VAL A 50 5.55 -6.99 3.44
CA VAL A 50 6.83 -7.20 2.73
C VAL A 50 6.84 -8.51 1.97
N ALA A 51 6.32 -9.59 2.57
CA ALA A 51 6.26 -10.91 1.94
C ALA A 51 5.43 -10.91 0.65
N ARG A 52 4.39 -10.06 0.59
CA ARG A 52 3.44 -9.99 -0.52
C ARG A 52 3.66 -8.80 -1.44
N GLN A 53 4.44 -7.82 -1.01
CA GLN A 53 4.61 -6.52 -1.68
C GLN A 53 3.25 -5.82 -1.91
N GLU A 54 2.37 -5.89 -0.91
CA GLU A 54 1.00 -5.39 -0.97
C GLU A 54 0.78 -4.29 0.07
N PRO A 55 0.29 -3.09 -0.29
CA PRO A 55 -0.13 -2.07 0.66
C PRO A 55 -1.58 -2.28 1.12
N TYR A 56 -1.88 -1.81 2.32
CA TYR A 56 -3.20 -1.89 2.94
C TYR A 56 -3.63 -0.53 3.50
N ILE A 57 -4.90 -0.19 3.33
CA ILE A 57 -5.42 1.11 3.74
C ILE A 57 -5.56 1.24 5.26
N ASN A 58 -5.72 0.11 5.96
CA ASN A 58 -5.84 0.07 7.42
C ASN A 58 -5.47 -1.31 7.97
N ALA A 59 -5.40 -1.40 9.31
CA ALA A 59 -5.13 -2.64 10.03
C ALA A 59 -6.14 -3.76 9.71
N ALA A 60 -7.42 -3.43 9.47
CA ALA A 60 -8.45 -4.43 9.16
C ALA A 60 -8.21 -5.09 7.80
N ALA A 61 -7.76 -4.32 6.79
CA ALA A 61 -7.37 -4.83 5.49
C ALA A 61 -6.13 -5.75 5.60
N SER A 62 -5.11 -5.31 6.36
CA SER A 62 -3.92 -6.13 6.62
C SER A 62 -4.28 -7.45 7.32
N LEU A 63 -5.10 -7.39 8.37
CA LEU A 63 -5.55 -8.57 9.11
C LEU A 63 -6.37 -9.52 8.23
N ARG A 64 -7.28 -9.00 7.42
CA ARG A 64 -8.07 -9.83 6.49
C ARG A 64 -7.15 -10.61 5.55
N ARG A 65 -6.14 -9.94 5.01
CA ARG A 65 -5.16 -10.57 4.13
C ARG A 65 -4.30 -11.60 4.86
N GLU A 66 -3.95 -11.33 6.10
CA GLU A 66 -3.18 -12.25 6.95
C GLU A 66 -3.98 -13.51 7.33
N ILE A 67 -5.29 -13.39 7.57
CA ILE A 67 -6.17 -14.54 7.83
C ILE A 67 -6.34 -15.39 6.56
N GLU A 68 -6.48 -14.75 5.39
CA GLU A 68 -6.51 -15.47 4.10
C GLU A 68 -5.18 -16.16 3.80
N ALA A 69 -4.06 -15.56 4.22
CA ALA A 69 -2.72 -16.10 4.07
C ALA A 69 -2.44 -17.29 4.98
N ASN A 70 -2.88 -17.19 6.24
CA ASN A 70 -2.56 -18.11 7.31
C ASN A 70 -3.89 -18.61 7.90
N PRO A 71 -4.51 -19.63 7.30
CA PRO A 71 -5.78 -20.18 7.80
C PRO A 71 -5.67 -20.73 9.23
N ASP A 72 -4.46 -21.05 9.68
CA ASP A 72 -4.15 -21.48 11.05
C ASP A 72 -4.45 -20.42 12.11
N LEU A 73 -4.42 -19.12 11.77
CA LEU A 73 -4.77 -18.04 12.69
C LEU A 73 -6.26 -18.02 13.05
N ARG A 74 -7.12 -18.65 12.24
CA ARG A 74 -8.58 -18.73 12.49
C ARG A 74 -8.93 -19.72 13.60
N LYS A 75 -7.99 -20.54 14.04
CA LYS A 75 -8.24 -21.73 14.87
C LYS A 75 -8.02 -21.55 16.39
N ARG A 76 -7.89 -20.32 16.90
CA ARG A 76 -7.70 -20.10 18.34
C ARG A 76 -8.96 -19.68 19.07
#